data_AF-A0A1I2HIE2-F1
#
_entry.id   AF-A0A1I2HIE2-F1
#
_cell.length_a   1.000
_cell.length_b   1.000
_cell.length_c   1.000
_cell.angle_alpha   90.00
_cell.angle_beta   90.00
_cell.angle_gamma   90.00
#
_symmetry.space_group_name_H-M   'P 1'
#
loop_
_entity.id
_entity.type
_entity.pdbx_description
1 polymer ?
#
loop_
_entity_poly.entity_id
_entity_poly.type
_entity_poly.pdbx_seq_one_letter_code
_entity_poly.pdbx_strand_id
1 'polypeptide(L)'
;MSIRTRIGFALPLMLLCLAQGAAAVGTEPKDATPKEAPAATAAPAAAVPQGFSSYAAEPAGDNRQCVVGAVADEDGTNQKPFVYVEDTGANRVLWTRALELPTHTVQGRATHCLHKGGTVYVLLQADTQPAQSTSQTLLRVLELDAATGNPTASREVNMPGVADATSAWVDKGEDAFHLAGKGGVAVSGEYFRLADPDKHLPFTVTLH
;
A
#
# COMPACT_ATOMS: atom_id res chain seq x y z
N MET A 1 6.21 40.31 47.42
CA MET A 1 7.64 39.92 47.39
C MET A 1 8.08 39.97 45.93
N SER A 2 8.73 41.03 45.42
CA SER A 2 10.17 41.34 45.57
C SER A 2 11.03 40.11 45.23
N ILE A 3 11.96 40.06 44.26
CA ILE A 3 12.93 41.04 43.77
C ILE A 3 13.62 40.46 42.50
N ARG A 4 13.75 41.30 41.47
CA ARG A 4 14.94 41.64 40.63
C ARG A 4 16.00 40.55 40.29
N THR A 5 16.29 40.34 39.00
CA THR A 5 17.37 40.98 38.20
C THR A 5 18.79 40.45 38.48
N ARG A 6 19.49 40.01 37.42
CA ARG A 6 20.82 40.49 36.93
C ARG A 6 21.36 39.50 35.87
N ILE A 7 21.53 39.93 34.61
CA ILE A 7 22.65 40.70 34.05
C ILE A 7 23.93 39.86 33.93
N GLY A 8 24.30 39.63 32.66
CA GLY A 8 25.67 39.82 32.17
C GLY A 8 26.57 38.60 32.19
N PHE A 9 27.02 38.17 31.01
CA PHE A 9 28.45 38.20 30.71
C PHE A 9 28.64 38.28 29.18
N ALA A 10 29.41 39.29 28.78
CA ALA A 10 29.81 39.56 27.42
C ALA A 10 31.26 39.08 27.21
N LEU A 11 31.50 38.47 26.03
CA LEU A 11 32.76 38.44 25.25
C LEU A 11 34.01 37.78 25.88
N PRO A 12 35.06 37.35 25.11
CA PRO A 12 35.44 37.88 23.79
C PRO A 12 36.02 36.89 22.74
N LEU A 13 36.28 37.48 21.56
CA LEU A 13 37.47 37.34 20.68
C LEU A 13 37.77 36.06 19.87
N MET A 14 37.84 36.32 18.56
CA MET A 14 38.91 35.95 17.62
C MET A 14 39.24 34.47 17.40
N LEU A 15 39.02 34.03 16.15
CA LEU A 15 40.17 33.77 15.28
C LEU A 15 39.80 34.05 13.80
N LEU A 16 40.44 35.09 13.26
CA LEU A 16 40.62 35.29 11.83
C LEU A 16 41.47 34.13 11.29
N CYS A 17 41.03 33.46 10.22
CA CYS A 17 41.94 32.85 9.26
C CYS A 17 41.63 33.43 7.88
N LEU A 18 42.34 34.52 7.57
CA LEU A 18 42.61 34.94 6.19
C LEU A 18 43.55 33.90 5.58
N ALA A 19 43.14 33.28 4.49
CA ALA A 19 44.06 32.66 3.54
C ALA A 19 43.74 33.21 2.16
N GLN A 20 44.45 34.28 1.81
CA GLN A 20 44.66 34.71 0.44
C GLN A 20 45.56 33.69 -0.26
N GLY A 21 45.11 33.17 -1.40
CA GLY A 21 45.87 32.27 -2.25
C GLY A 21 45.68 32.62 -3.72
N ALA A 22 46.59 33.47 -4.22
CA ALA A 22 47.02 33.71 -5.60
C ALA A 22 46.08 33.38 -6.77
N ALA A 23 45.74 34.43 -7.51
CA ALA A 23 45.29 34.38 -8.89
C ALA A 23 46.39 33.76 -9.78
N ALA A 24 46.10 32.61 -10.38
CA ALA A 24 46.82 32.10 -11.53
C ALA A 24 45.98 32.38 -12.78
N VAL A 25 46.46 33.34 -13.59
CA VAL A 25 46.01 33.58 -14.95
C VAL A 25 46.43 32.36 -15.77
N GLY A 26 45.45 31.50 -16.10
CA GLY A 26 45.60 30.35 -16.96
C GLY A 26 44.53 30.39 -18.04
N THR A 27 44.95 30.85 -19.22
CA THR A 27 44.34 30.70 -20.55
C THR A 27 43.09 29.81 -20.66
N GLU A 28 41.99 30.43 -21.10
CA GLU A 28 40.79 29.80 -21.69
C GLU A 28 41.16 28.78 -22.79
N PRO A 29 40.56 27.59 -22.77
CA PRO A 29 40.15 26.87 -23.96
C PRO A 29 38.70 27.25 -24.28
N LYS A 30 38.58 27.91 -25.42
CA LYS A 30 37.35 28.16 -26.17
C LYS A 30 36.61 26.84 -26.45
N ASP A 31 35.29 26.87 -26.31
CA ASP A 31 34.31 25.87 -26.74
C ASP A 31 34.29 24.53 -25.99
N ALA A 32 33.68 24.52 -24.80
CA ALA A 32 32.99 23.35 -24.27
C ALA A 32 31.52 23.71 -24.09
N THR A 33 30.71 23.43 -25.11
CA THR A 33 29.25 23.44 -25.01
C THR A 33 28.84 22.61 -23.79
N PRO A 34 28.01 23.11 -22.86
CA PRO A 34 27.44 22.26 -21.82
C PRO A 34 26.70 21.13 -22.50
N LYS A 35 27.26 19.92 -22.41
CA LYS A 35 26.55 18.70 -22.80
C LYS A 35 25.37 18.58 -21.84
N GLU A 36 24.22 19.07 -22.27
CA GLU A 36 22.94 18.89 -21.59
C GLU A 36 22.86 17.41 -21.22
N ALA A 37 22.87 17.14 -19.91
CA ALA A 37 22.70 15.79 -19.41
C ALA A 37 21.38 15.29 -20.02
N PRO A 38 21.36 14.09 -20.64
CA PRO A 38 20.13 13.60 -21.25
C PRO A 38 19.03 13.67 -20.20
N ALA A 39 17.96 14.41 -20.50
CA ALA A 39 16.77 14.41 -19.67
C ALA A 39 16.43 12.94 -19.40
N ALA A 40 16.48 12.54 -18.13
CA ALA A 40 16.18 11.18 -17.75
C ALA A 40 14.78 10.86 -18.25
N THR A 41 14.69 10.06 -19.31
CA THR A 41 13.41 9.63 -19.87
C THR A 41 12.67 8.95 -18.74
N ALA A 42 11.62 9.60 -18.24
CA ALA A 42 10.79 9.03 -17.19
C ALA A 42 10.34 7.64 -17.67
N ALA A 43 10.53 6.62 -16.84
CA ALA A 43 10.06 5.28 -17.16
C ALA A 43 8.59 5.35 -17.61
N PRO A 44 8.13 4.51 -18.55
CA PRO A 44 6.73 4.49 -18.95
C PRO A 44 5.83 4.26 -17.73
N ALA A 45 4.67 4.93 -17.70
CA ALA A 45 3.67 4.69 -16.67
C ALA A 45 3.17 3.25 -16.78
N ALA A 46 2.94 2.60 -15.64
CA ALA A 46 2.30 1.29 -15.65
C ALA A 46 0.85 1.44 -16.14
N ALA A 47 0.29 0.41 -16.79
CA ALA A 47 -1.07 0.46 -17.32
C ALA A 47 -2.01 -0.38 -16.47
N VAL A 48 -3.21 0.13 -16.22
CA VAL A 48 -4.32 -0.63 -15.64
C VAL A 48 -4.98 -1.44 -16.77
N PRO A 49 -5.16 -2.76 -16.59
CA PRO A 49 -5.72 -3.61 -17.63
C PRO A 49 -7.18 -3.29 -17.93
N GLN A 50 -7.60 -3.55 -19.17
CA GLN A 50 -9.01 -3.55 -19.54
C GLN A 50 -9.77 -4.60 -18.71
N GLY A 51 -11.03 -4.29 -18.36
CA GLY A 51 -11.85 -5.17 -17.51
C GLY A 51 -11.59 -4.99 -16.01
N PHE A 52 -10.70 -4.09 -15.61
CA PHE A 52 -10.53 -3.72 -14.21
C PHE A 52 -11.77 -2.98 -13.67
N SER A 53 -12.27 -3.44 -12.54
CA SER A 53 -13.31 -2.76 -11.75
C SER A 53 -12.74 -2.41 -10.38
N SER A 54 -12.84 -1.13 -9.98
CA SER A 54 -12.39 -0.65 -8.67
C SER A 54 -13.40 -0.97 -7.58
N TYR A 55 -12.90 -1.40 -6.42
CA TYR A 55 -13.70 -1.73 -5.23
C TYR A 55 -13.45 -0.74 -4.09
N ALA A 56 -12.20 -0.29 -3.92
CA ALA A 56 -11.81 0.72 -2.95
C ALA A 56 -10.57 1.49 -3.44
N ALA A 57 -10.45 2.73 -2.95
CA ALA A 57 -9.32 3.60 -3.21
C ALA A 57 -8.97 4.37 -1.93
N GLU A 58 -7.73 4.23 -1.45
CA GLU A 58 -7.30 4.75 -0.15
C GLU A 58 -5.99 5.54 -0.27
N PRO A 59 -5.81 6.61 0.52
CA PRO A 59 -4.55 7.37 0.52
C PRO A 59 -3.34 6.50 0.87
N ALA A 60 -2.28 6.62 0.06
CA ALA A 60 -1.01 5.91 0.22
C ALA A 60 0.19 6.83 0.52
N GLY A 61 -0.07 8.06 1.00
CA GLY A 61 0.95 9.06 1.31
C GLY A 61 1.54 9.75 0.08
N ASP A 62 2.16 10.93 0.24
CA ASP A 62 2.89 11.65 -0.82
C ASP A 62 2.12 11.82 -2.16
N ASN A 63 0.85 12.25 -2.10
CA ASN A 63 -0.06 12.35 -3.25
C ASN A 63 -0.26 11.01 -3.99
N ARG A 64 -0.12 9.89 -3.28
CA ARG A 64 -0.39 8.56 -3.84
C ARG A 64 -1.71 8.02 -3.34
N GLN A 65 -2.32 7.20 -4.17
CA GLN A 65 -3.55 6.48 -3.87
C GLN A 65 -3.35 5.01 -4.20
N CYS A 66 -3.65 4.14 -3.24
CA CYS A 66 -3.78 2.72 -3.49
C CYS A 66 -5.20 2.44 -4.00
N VAL A 67 -5.31 1.73 -5.12
CA VAL A 67 -6.59 1.35 -5.70
C VAL A 67 -6.61 -0.16 -5.87
N VAL A 68 -7.67 -0.79 -5.35
CA VAL A 68 -7.85 -2.24 -5.38
C VAL A 68 -9.13 -2.61 -6.11
N GLY A 69 -9.10 -3.81 -6.69
CA GLY A 69 -10.28 -4.38 -7.29
C GLY A 69 -10.04 -5.75 -7.89
N ALA A 70 -10.68 -5.98 -9.03
CA ALA A 70 -10.52 -7.20 -9.79
C ALA A 70 -10.55 -6.92 -11.29
N VAL A 71 -9.87 -7.79 -12.03
CA VAL A 71 -9.97 -7.89 -13.49
C VAL A 71 -10.81 -9.11 -13.80
N ALA A 72 -11.89 -8.91 -14.56
CA ALA A 72 -12.72 -9.99 -15.06
C ALA A 72 -12.37 -10.33 -16.51
N ASP A 73 -12.72 -11.53 -16.94
CA ASP A 73 -12.75 -11.87 -18.37
C ASP A 73 -13.93 -11.18 -19.08
N GLU A 74 -14.04 -11.36 -20.41
CA GLU A 74 -15.08 -10.72 -21.23
C GLU A 74 -16.51 -11.05 -20.77
N ASP A 75 -16.70 -12.21 -20.14
CA ASP A 75 -17.99 -12.66 -19.62
C ASP A 75 -18.29 -12.09 -18.22
N GLY A 76 -17.39 -11.28 -17.65
CA GLY A 76 -17.52 -10.71 -16.31
C GLY A 76 -17.30 -11.73 -15.19
N THR A 77 -16.76 -12.91 -15.53
CA THR A 77 -16.55 -14.02 -14.60
C THR A 77 -15.06 -14.17 -14.25
N ASN A 78 -14.75 -15.17 -13.41
CA ASN A 78 -13.37 -15.56 -13.08
C ASN A 78 -12.49 -14.41 -12.57
N GLN A 79 -13.07 -13.53 -11.75
CA GLN A 79 -12.41 -12.34 -11.24
C GLN A 79 -11.04 -12.67 -10.65
N LYS A 80 -10.02 -11.91 -11.06
CA LYS A 80 -8.66 -11.99 -10.53
C LYS A 80 -8.33 -10.73 -9.75
N PRO A 81 -7.85 -10.85 -8.50
CA PRO A 81 -7.59 -9.69 -7.67
C PRO A 81 -6.45 -8.84 -8.26
N PHE A 82 -6.63 -7.53 -8.23
CA PHE A 82 -5.70 -6.58 -8.84
C PHE A 82 -5.57 -5.35 -7.96
N VAL A 83 -4.37 -4.78 -7.93
CA VAL A 83 -4.06 -3.57 -7.21
C VAL A 83 -3.09 -2.71 -8.01
N TYR A 84 -3.22 -1.40 -7.87
CA TYR A 84 -2.22 -0.46 -8.35
C TYR A 84 -2.08 0.69 -7.38
N VAL A 85 -0.94 1.38 -7.48
CA VAL A 85 -0.75 2.68 -6.84
C VAL A 85 -0.54 3.72 -7.94
N GLU A 86 -1.24 4.84 -7.80
CA GLU A 86 -1.12 6.00 -8.66
C GLU A 86 -0.64 7.21 -7.86
N ASP A 87 0.07 8.11 -8.54
CA ASP A 87 0.31 9.47 -8.09
C ASP A 87 -0.84 10.34 -8.61
N THR A 88 -1.67 10.82 -7.69
CA THR A 88 -2.84 11.65 -7.99
C THR A 88 -2.45 13.08 -8.36
N GLY A 89 -1.26 13.55 -7.95
CA GLY A 89 -0.75 14.87 -8.31
C GLY A 89 -0.23 14.92 -9.76
N ALA A 90 0.46 13.85 -10.18
CA ALA A 90 0.96 13.68 -11.55
C ALA A 90 -0.04 12.97 -12.49
N ASN A 91 -1.18 12.52 -11.96
CA ASN A 91 -2.18 11.71 -12.66
C ASN A 91 -1.56 10.52 -13.41
N ARG A 92 -0.77 9.73 -12.68
CA ARG A 92 0.05 8.67 -13.27
C ARG A 92 0.08 7.43 -12.38
N VAL A 93 -0.13 6.27 -12.98
CA VAL A 93 0.08 4.98 -12.31
C VAL A 93 1.58 4.72 -12.13
N LEU A 94 1.97 4.48 -10.88
CA LEU A 94 3.35 4.21 -10.48
C LEU A 94 3.71 2.75 -10.73
N TRP A 95 2.84 1.83 -10.28
CA TRP A 95 2.99 0.40 -10.51
C TRP A 95 1.62 -0.30 -10.46
N THR A 96 1.55 -1.48 -11.06
CA THR A 96 0.36 -2.35 -11.03
C THR A 96 0.73 -3.78 -10.69
N ARG A 97 -0.20 -4.54 -10.09
CA ARG A 97 -0.02 -5.95 -9.75
C ARG A 97 -1.30 -6.75 -9.88
N ALA A 98 -1.22 -7.83 -10.66
CA ALA A 98 -2.11 -8.97 -10.48
C ALA A 98 -1.68 -9.71 -9.21
N LEU A 99 -2.63 -10.02 -8.33
CA LEU A 99 -2.38 -10.67 -7.06
C LEU A 99 -2.67 -12.16 -7.19
N GLU A 100 -1.79 -12.98 -6.62
CA GLU A 100 -1.98 -14.42 -6.63
C GLU A 100 -3.14 -14.82 -5.73
N LEU A 101 -3.98 -15.70 -6.27
CA LEU A 101 -5.04 -16.33 -5.51
C LEU A 101 -4.44 -17.33 -4.51
N PRO A 102 -5.03 -17.47 -3.31
CA PRO A 102 -4.72 -18.59 -2.42
C PRO A 102 -4.86 -19.94 -3.12
N THR A 103 -4.09 -20.94 -2.67
CA THR A 103 -4.26 -22.32 -3.16
C THR A 103 -5.70 -22.77 -2.91
N HIS A 104 -6.23 -23.61 -3.81
CA HIS A 104 -7.60 -24.12 -3.76
C HIS A 104 -8.72 -23.06 -3.94
N THR A 105 -8.38 -21.88 -4.46
CA THR A 105 -9.37 -20.88 -4.89
C THR A 105 -9.34 -20.70 -6.41
N VAL A 106 -10.47 -20.33 -6.99
CA VAL A 106 -10.65 -20.24 -8.45
C VAL A 106 -10.83 -18.80 -8.94
N GLN A 107 -11.37 -17.93 -8.08
CA GLN A 107 -11.58 -16.52 -8.36
C GLN A 107 -11.46 -15.71 -7.06
N GLY A 108 -11.35 -14.39 -7.18
CA GLY A 108 -11.28 -13.51 -6.02
C GLY A 108 -11.10 -12.05 -6.40
N ARG A 109 -11.18 -11.20 -5.37
CA ARG A 109 -11.16 -9.75 -5.49
C ARG A 109 -10.29 -9.14 -4.40
N ALA A 110 -9.55 -8.08 -4.76
CA ALA A 110 -8.94 -7.19 -3.78
C ALA A 110 -9.99 -6.15 -3.41
N THR A 111 -10.36 -6.11 -2.13
CA THR A 111 -11.55 -5.36 -1.69
C THR A 111 -11.22 -4.13 -0.87
N HIS A 112 -10.11 -4.19 -0.13
CA HIS A 112 -9.64 -3.10 0.69
C HIS A 112 -8.12 -2.98 0.53
N CYS A 113 -7.61 -1.76 0.68
CA CYS A 113 -6.20 -1.57 0.96
C CYS A 113 -5.98 -0.49 2.00
N LEU A 114 -4.80 -0.48 2.59
CA LEU A 114 -4.33 0.59 3.45
C LEU A 114 -2.81 0.73 3.31
N HIS A 115 -2.27 1.82 3.80
CA HIS A 115 -0.85 2.12 3.70
C HIS A 115 -0.25 2.44 5.06
N LYS A 116 0.95 1.90 5.34
CA LYS A 116 1.76 2.28 6.49
C LYS A 116 3.25 2.22 6.16
N GLY A 117 3.92 3.36 6.25
CA GLY A 117 5.37 3.44 6.07
C GLY A 117 5.77 3.02 4.66
N GLY A 118 6.48 1.90 4.51
CA GLY A 118 6.90 1.34 3.23
C GLY A 118 6.01 0.21 2.73
N THR A 119 4.84 -0.02 3.33
CA THR A 119 3.99 -1.18 3.05
C THR A 119 2.58 -0.75 2.62
N VAL A 120 2.08 -1.36 1.55
CA VAL A 120 0.67 -1.37 1.18
C VAL A 120 0.09 -2.72 1.58
N TYR A 121 -0.97 -2.70 2.37
CA TYR A 121 -1.69 -3.89 2.79
C TYR A 121 -2.94 -4.04 1.93
N VAL A 122 -3.23 -5.23 1.45
CA VAL A 122 -4.37 -5.51 0.58
C VAL A 122 -5.16 -6.69 1.13
N LEU A 123 -6.47 -6.51 1.31
CA LEU A 123 -7.38 -7.59 1.68
C LEU A 123 -7.97 -8.26 0.45
N LEU A 124 -7.70 -9.56 0.31
CA LEU A 124 -8.30 -10.45 -0.66
C LEU A 124 -9.49 -11.19 -0.06
N GLN A 125 -10.56 -11.28 -0.85
CA GLN A 125 -11.67 -12.21 -0.66
C GLN A 125 -11.67 -13.16 -1.85
N ALA A 126 -11.34 -14.44 -1.62
CA ALA A 126 -11.14 -15.44 -2.66
C ALA A 126 -12.09 -16.62 -2.49
N ASP A 127 -12.68 -17.06 -3.59
CA ASP A 127 -13.75 -18.04 -3.61
C ASP A 127 -13.21 -19.42 -4.04
N THR A 128 -13.56 -20.47 -3.30
CA THR A 128 -13.11 -21.84 -3.58
C THR A 128 -13.79 -22.45 -4.80
N GLN A 129 -14.96 -21.93 -5.20
CA GLN A 129 -15.71 -22.42 -6.35
C GLN A 129 -16.36 -21.26 -7.14
N PRO A 130 -16.65 -21.46 -8.45
CA PRO A 130 -17.32 -20.42 -9.23
C PRO A 130 -18.77 -20.20 -8.79
N ALA A 131 -19.45 -21.28 -8.42
CA ALA A 131 -20.84 -21.28 -8.00
C ALA A 131 -20.97 -20.87 -6.52
N GLN A 132 -21.71 -19.80 -6.25
CA GLN A 132 -21.84 -19.22 -4.91
C GLN A 132 -22.45 -20.18 -3.88
N SER A 133 -23.40 -21.04 -4.29
CA SER A 133 -24.10 -21.97 -3.39
C SER A 133 -23.20 -23.03 -2.76
N THR A 134 -22.03 -23.28 -3.34
CA THR A 134 -21.08 -24.31 -2.90
C THR A 134 -19.69 -23.73 -2.64
N SER A 135 -19.52 -22.42 -2.81
CA SER A 135 -18.26 -21.72 -2.58
C SER A 135 -18.08 -21.34 -1.11
N GLN A 136 -16.82 -21.33 -0.70
CA GLN A 136 -16.36 -20.67 0.52
C GLN A 136 -15.57 -19.43 0.12
N THR A 137 -15.81 -18.32 0.80
CA THR A 137 -14.95 -17.14 0.69
C THR A 137 -13.87 -17.21 1.78
N LEU A 138 -12.62 -17.27 1.34
CA LEU A 138 -11.42 -17.25 2.16
C LEU A 138 -10.82 -15.84 2.15
N LEU A 139 -10.33 -15.41 3.31
CA LEU A 139 -9.79 -14.08 3.52
C LEU A 139 -8.27 -14.13 3.67
N ARG A 140 -7.56 -13.27 2.95
CA ARG A 140 -6.10 -13.16 3.01
C ARG A 140 -5.65 -11.71 2.96
N VAL A 141 -4.71 -11.34 3.82
CA VAL A 141 -4.02 -10.06 3.74
C VAL A 141 -2.67 -10.26 3.06
N LEU A 142 -2.39 -9.41 2.09
CA LEU A 142 -1.10 -9.29 1.43
C LEU A 142 -0.39 -8.04 1.91
N GLU A 143 0.91 -8.16 2.13
CA GLU A 143 1.81 -7.04 2.32
C GLU A 143 2.62 -6.86 1.04
N LEU A 144 2.58 -5.64 0.50
CA LEU A 144 3.29 -5.26 -0.71
C LEU A 144 4.25 -4.12 -0.38
N ASP A 145 5.45 -4.17 -0.94
CA ASP A 145 6.37 -3.04 -0.89
C ASP A 145 5.74 -1.83 -1.60
N ALA A 146 5.65 -0.68 -0.93
CA ALA A 146 4.91 0.48 -1.44
C ALA A 146 5.57 1.12 -2.67
N ALA A 147 6.88 0.94 -2.86
CA ALA A 147 7.62 1.52 -3.98
C ALA A 147 7.46 0.68 -5.26
N THR A 148 7.44 -0.65 -5.12
CA THR A 148 7.49 -1.59 -6.25
C THR A 148 6.19 -2.34 -6.47
N GLY A 149 5.36 -2.52 -5.44
CA GLY A 149 4.20 -3.40 -5.42
C GLY A 149 4.55 -4.88 -5.22
N ASN A 150 5.82 -5.23 -5.02
CA ASN A 150 6.20 -6.64 -4.85
C ASN A 150 5.67 -7.21 -3.53
N PRO A 151 5.10 -8.43 -3.54
CA PRO A 151 4.63 -9.06 -2.31
C PRO A 151 5.81 -9.39 -1.40
N THR A 152 5.72 -8.94 -0.15
CA THR A 152 6.72 -9.17 0.90
C THR A 152 6.24 -10.19 1.93
N ALA A 153 4.93 -10.25 2.17
CA ALA A 153 4.32 -11.23 3.06
C ALA A 153 2.85 -11.51 2.69
N SER A 154 2.33 -12.61 3.22
CA SER A 154 0.92 -12.95 3.18
C SER A 154 0.49 -13.62 4.48
N ARG A 155 -0.77 -13.39 4.87
CA ARG A 155 -1.39 -14.00 6.05
C ARG A 155 -2.84 -14.33 5.76
N GLU A 156 -3.25 -15.54 6.09
CA GLU A 156 -4.67 -15.92 6.08
C GLU A 156 -5.37 -15.33 7.30
N VAL A 157 -6.61 -14.90 7.13
CA VAL A 157 -7.47 -14.43 8.23
C VAL A 157 -8.31 -15.62 8.69
N ASN A 158 -7.85 -16.28 9.74
CA ASN A 158 -8.54 -17.43 10.33
C ASN A 158 -9.50 -16.99 11.44
N MET A 159 -10.68 -17.59 11.48
CA MET A 159 -11.70 -17.29 12.49
C MET A 159 -11.25 -17.81 13.88
N PRO A 160 -11.08 -16.94 14.89
CA PRO A 160 -10.57 -17.35 16.19
C PRO A 160 -11.47 -18.39 16.87
N GLY A 161 -10.88 -19.49 17.32
CA GLY A 161 -11.61 -20.53 18.07
C GLY A 161 -12.59 -21.36 17.22
N VAL A 162 -12.50 -21.30 15.89
CA VAL A 162 -13.29 -22.12 14.97
C VAL A 162 -12.36 -23.12 14.28
N ALA A 163 -12.58 -24.41 14.52
CA ALA A 163 -11.84 -25.50 13.88
C ALA A 163 -12.53 -26.01 12.59
N ASP A 164 -13.83 -25.76 12.45
CA ASP A 164 -14.61 -26.15 11.29
C ASP A 164 -14.33 -25.23 10.09
N ALA A 165 -14.61 -25.71 8.88
CA ALA A 165 -14.57 -24.90 7.68
C ALA A 165 -15.59 -23.74 7.75
N THR A 166 -15.17 -22.56 7.33
CA THR A 166 -15.96 -21.32 7.35
C THR A 166 -15.96 -20.63 6.00
N SER A 167 -17.00 -19.87 5.72
CA SER A 167 -17.00 -18.84 4.70
C SER A 167 -17.08 -17.48 5.39
N ALA A 168 -16.23 -16.54 5.01
CA ALA A 168 -16.15 -15.22 5.64
C ALA A 168 -16.09 -14.11 4.59
N TRP A 169 -16.71 -12.97 4.90
CA TRP A 169 -16.69 -11.78 4.07
C TRP A 169 -16.45 -10.54 4.92
N VAL A 170 -15.94 -9.52 4.23
CA VAL A 170 -15.67 -8.20 4.81
C VAL A 170 -16.42 -7.19 3.96
N ASP A 171 -17.38 -6.50 4.58
CA ASP A 171 -18.12 -5.42 3.94
C ASP A 171 -17.24 -4.20 3.72
N LYS A 172 -17.71 -3.30 2.85
CA LYS A 172 -17.07 -2.01 2.64
C LYS A 172 -17.12 -1.16 3.91
N GLY A 173 -16.04 -0.45 4.21
CA GLY A 173 -16.01 0.57 5.26
C GLY A 173 -14.66 0.69 5.94
N GLU A 174 -14.37 1.87 6.48
CA GLU A 174 -13.07 2.18 7.12
C GLU A 174 -12.80 1.33 8.36
N ASP A 175 -13.85 0.95 9.12
CA ASP A 175 -13.73 0.12 10.32
C ASP A 175 -13.45 -1.36 9.99
N ALA A 176 -13.72 -1.80 8.76
CA ALA A 176 -13.63 -3.20 8.34
C ALA A 176 -12.18 -3.64 8.09
N PHE A 177 -11.31 -2.71 7.71
CA PHE A 177 -9.90 -2.97 7.41
C PHE A 177 -9.02 -1.78 7.79
N HIS A 178 -8.35 -1.85 8.95
CA HIS A 178 -7.61 -0.71 9.50
C HIS A 178 -6.32 -1.12 10.23
N LEU A 179 -5.43 -0.15 10.44
CA LEU A 179 -4.21 -0.35 11.23
C LEU A 179 -4.53 -0.50 12.72
N ALA A 180 -3.97 -1.52 13.36
CA ALA A 180 -4.16 -1.81 14.77
C ALA A 180 -2.82 -1.79 15.54
N GLY A 181 -2.77 -1.06 16.66
CA GLY A 181 -1.64 -1.06 17.59
C GLY A 181 -0.26 -0.83 16.95
N LYS A 182 0.76 -1.58 17.38
CA LYS A 182 2.17 -1.45 16.96
C LYS A 182 2.47 -2.02 15.56
N GLY A 183 1.54 -1.92 14.62
CA GLY A 183 1.74 -2.40 13.24
C GLY A 183 0.97 -3.65 12.86
N GLY A 184 -0.05 -4.02 13.62
CA GLY A 184 -1.01 -5.01 13.16
C GLY A 184 -2.01 -4.43 12.17
N VAL A 185 -2.73 -5.32 11.50
CA VAL A 185 -3.88 -5.00 10.65
C VAL A 185 -5.10 -5.68 11.25
N ALA A 186 -6.12 -4.91 11.58
CA ALA A 186 -7.41 -5.41 12.00
C ALA A 186 -8.32 -5.64 10.78
N VAL A 187 -8.94 -6.81 10.75
CA VAL A 187 -9.92 -7.24 9.76
C VAL A 187 -11.19 -7.58 10.51
N SER A 188 -12.30 -6.92 10.17
CA SER A 188 -13.61 -7.15 10.78
C SER A 188 -14.64 -7.45 9.71
N GLY A 189 -15.56 -8.36 10.00
CA GLY A 189 -16.60 -8.75 9.06
C GLY A 189 -17.53 -9.79 9.66
N GLU A 190 -18.12 -10.60 8.79
CA GLU A 190 -19.01 -11.68 9.17
C GLU A 190 -18.54 -13.01 8.59
N TYR A 191 -18.90 -14.09 9.24
CA TYR A 191 -18.66 -15.44 8.77
C TYR A 191 -19.79 -16.37 9.17
N PHE A 192 -19.90 -17.50 8.48
CA PHE A 192 -20.68 -18.65 8.93
C PHE A 192 -19.83 -19.92 8.88
N ARG A 193 -20.22 -20.91 9.69
CA ARG A 193 -19.65 -22.26 9.63
C ARG A 193 -20.39 -23.05 8.57
N LEU A 194 -19.70 -23.88 7.79
CA LEU A 194 -20.38 -24.68 6.75
C LEU A 194 -21.43 -25.65 7.31
N ALA A 195 -21.29 -26.06 8.58
CA ALA A 195 -22.28 -26.89 9.26
C ALA A 195 -23.57 -26.15 9.65
N ASP A 196 -23.56 -24.81 9.65
CA ASP A 196 -24.68 -23.94 10.03
C ASP A 196 -24.65 -22.64 9.21
N PRO A 197 -24.92 -22.71 7.89
CA PRO A 197 -24.74 -21.58 6.98
C PRO A 197 -25.72 -20.43 7.22
N ASP A 198 -26.88 -20.70 7.85
CA ASP A 198 -27.88 -19.67 8.16
C ASP A 198 -27.48 -18.79 9.35
N LYS A 199 -26.44 -19.19 10.11
CA LYS A 199 -25.99 -18.49 11.30
C LYS A 199 -24.74 -17.65 11.02
N HIS A 200 -24.98 -16.38 10.75
CA HIS A 200 -23.92 -15.39 10.58
C HIS A 200 -23.42 -14.89 11.92
N LEU A 201 -22.10 -14.80 12.06
CA LEU A 201 -21.41 -14.37 13.27
C LEU A 201 -20.42 -13.26 12.92
N PRO A 202 -20.33 -12.18 13.71
CA PRO A 202 -19.32 -11.17 13.52
C PRO A 202 -17.94 -11.70 13.94
N PHE A 203 -16.88 -11.20 13.32
CA PHE A 203 -15.51 -11.43 13.75
C PHE A 203 -14.68 -10.15 13.69
N THR A 204 -13.64 -10.11 14.51
CA THR A 204 -12.51 -9.18 14.37
C THR A 204 -11.23 -9.96 14.63
N VAL A 205 -10.29 -9.87 13.70
CA VAL A 205 -8.97 -10.50 13.79
C VAL A 205 -7.91 -9.44 13.62
N THR A 206 -6.89 -9.43 14.49
CA THR A 206 -5.69 -8.61 14.30
C THR A 206 -4.53 -9.49 13.88
N LEU A 207 -3.97 -9.20 12.70
CA LEU A 207 -2.77 -9.85 12.17
C LEU A 207 -1.52 -9.05 12.57
N HIS A 208 -0.42 -9.74 12.85
CA HIS A 208 0.88 -9.16 13.22
C HIS A 208 2.02 -9.78 12.42
#